data_AF-A0AAF0Q377-F1
#
_entry.id   AF-A0AAF0Q377-F1
#
_cell.length_a   1.000
_cell.length_b   1.000
_cell.length_c   1.000
_cell.angle_alpha   90.00
_cell.angle_beta   90.00
_cell.angle_gamma   90.00
#
_symmetry.space_group_name_H-M   'P 1'
#
loop_
_entity.id
_entity.type
_entity.pdbx_description
1 polymer ?
#
loop_
_entity_poly.entity_id
_entity_poly.type
_entity_poly.pdbx_seq_one_letter_code
_entity_poly.pdbx_strand_id
1 'polypeptide(L)'
;MNLLFRRFNNDWDIEWVSDMLALIGDFLGTNPKTDELLWRHHIDGQFSVNRMYKRDLATIAGKKSGSWSAIRKSVAPTKVKCFTWLVTGRACLTHDKFQKRGRIIASRCYLCKEALETNNHMFLHCKVTTQVWALFTNLG
;
A
#
# COMPACT_ATOMS: atom_id res chain seq x y z
N MET A 1 -7.17 34.87 -23.44
CA MET A 1 -7.89 33.69 -22.92
C MET A 1 -8.97 34.20 -21.98
N ASN A 2 -10.27 33.98 -22.27
CA ASN A 2 -11.35 34.43 -21.40
C ASN A 2 -11.71 33.33 -20.40
N LEU A 3 -11.28 33.48 -19.15
CA LEU A 3 -11.63 32.57 -18.07
C LEU A 3 -13.03 32.94 -17.54
N LEU A 4 -13.95 31.98 -17.56
CA LEU A 4 -15.27 32.13 -16.97
C LEU A 4 -15.27 31.51 -15.58
N PHE A 5 -15.42 32.36 -14.55
CA PHE A 5 -15.53 31.89 -13.18
C PHE A 5 -16.95 31.39 -12.89
N ARG A 6 -17.05 30.27 -12.18
CA ARG A 6 -18.34 29.65 -11.81
C ARG A 6 -19.18 30.53 -10.87
N ARG A 7 -18.53 31.45 -10.14
CA ARG A 7 -19.14 32.41 -9.21
C ARG A 7 -18.42 33.76 -9.33
N PHE A 8 -19.04 34.82 -8.82
CA PHE A 8 -18.35 36.10 -8.64
C PHE A 8 -17.22 35.96 -7.62
N ASN A 9 -16.09 36.61 -7.89
CA ASN A 9 -14.94 36.64 -7.00
C ASN A 9 -15.26 37.57 -5.82
N ASN A 10 -14.88 37.16 -4.60
CA ASN A 10 -14.95 38.04 -3.44
C ASN A 10 -13.71 38.92 -3.38
N ASP A 11 -13.74 39.98 -2.58
CA ASP A 11 -12.62 40.93 -2.45
C ASP A 11 -11.31 40.24 -2.03
N TRP A 12 -11.38 39.20 -1.20
CA TRP A 12 -10.20 38.43 -0.77
C TRP A 12 -9.67 37.46 -1.84
N ASP A 13 -10.43 37.17 -2.90
CA ASP A 13 -10.00 36.34 -4.02
C ASP A 13 -9.19 37.17 -5.06
N ILE A 14 -9.29 38.50 -5.05
CA ILE A 14 -8.79 39.38 -6.12
C ILE A 14 -7.27 39.28 -6.29
N GLU A 15 -6.51 39.29 -5.19
CA GLU A 15 -5.06 39.21 -5.25
C GLU A 15 -4.59 37.88 -5.86
N TRP A 16 -5.15 36.75 -5.40
CA TRP A 16 -4.79 35.43 -5.93
C TRP A 16 -5.20 35.23 -7.39
N VAL A 17 -6.35 35.78 -7.79
CA VAL A 17 -6.79 35.74 -9.18
C VAL A 17 -5.87 36.60 -10.06
N SER A 18 -5.44 37.76 -9.58
CA SER A 18 -4.47 38.62 -10.29
C SER A 18 -3.14 37.90 -10.50
N ASP A 19 -2.58 37.30 -9.46
CA ASP A 19 -1.32 36.55 -9.53
C ASP A 19 -1.42 35.36 -10.49
N MET A 20 -2.53 34.63 -10.41
CA MET A 20 -2.80 33.50 -11.28
C MET A 20 -2.96 33.94 -12.75
N LEU A 21 -3.66 35.05 -13.01
CA LEU A 21 -3.80 35.61 -14.35
C LEU A 21 -2.46 36.10 -14.90
N ALA A 22 -1.60 36.70 -14.08
CA ALA A 22 -0.25 37.08 -14.48
C ALA A 22 0.59 35.85 -14.87
N LEU A 23 0.54 34.78 -14.07
CA LEU A 23 1.26 33.54 -14.33
C LEU A 23 0.78 32.84 -15.62
N ILE A 24 -0.51 32.92 -15.94
CA ILE A 24 -1.07 32.37 -17.18
C ILE A 24 -0.88 33.32 -18.37
N GLY A 25 -0.83 34.63 -18.15
CA GLY A 25 -0.69 35.62 -19.22
C GLY A 25 0.56 35.41 -20.07
N ASP A 26 1.65 34.99 -19.44
CA ASP A 26 2.93 34.69 -20.09
C ASP A 26 2.95 33.30 -20.77
N PHE A 27 1.89 32.51 -20.63
CA PHE A 27 1.80 31.19 -21.23
C PHE A 27 1.51 31.29 -22.73
N LEU A 28 2.51 30.98 -23.56
CA LEU A 28 2.46 31.01 -25.03
C LEU A 28 1.55 29.93 -25.66
N GLY A 29 0.80 29.19 -24.85
CA GLY A 29 -0.05 28.08 -25.28
C GLY A 29 0.66 26.73 -25.21
N THR A 30 -0.13 25.65 -25.23
CA THR A 30 0.39 24.31 -25.46
C THR A 30 0.73 24.16 -26.93
N ASN A 31 1.68 23.28 -27.26
CA ASN A 31 1.82 22.87 -28.64
C ASN A 31 0.53 22.12 -29.08
N PRO A 32 0.17 22.13 -30.38
CA PRO A 32 -0.98 21.38 -30.88
C PRO A 32 -0.72 19.86 -30.91
N LYS A 33 0.33 19.38 -30.24
CA LYS A 33 0.61 17.94 -30.18
C LYS A 33 -0.34 17.31 -29.18
N THR A 34 -0.73 16.08 -29.49
CA THR A 34 -1.48 15.25 -28.55
C THR A 34 -0.61 14.92 -27.35
N ASP A 35 -1.21 14.93 -26.15
CA ASP A 35 -0.52 14.47 -24.94
C ASP A 35 -0.06 13.01 -25.11
N GLU A 36 1.21 12.75 -24.77
CA GLU A 36 1.81 11.43 -24.83
C GLU A 36 2.11 10.93 -23.41
N LEU A 37 1.84 9.64 -23.17
CA LEU A 37 2.22 8.98 -21.93
C LEU A 37 3.72 8.70 -21.93
N LEU A 38 4.49 9.52 -21.20
CA LEU A 38 5.92 9.34 -21.01
C LEU A 38 6.24 8.61 -19.70
N TRP A 39 6.91 7.47 -19.82
CA TRP A 39 7.46 6.75 -18.70
C TRP A 39 8.74 7.42 -18.21
N ARG A 40 8.66 8.09 -17.05
CA ARG A 40 9.76 8.85 -16.42
C ARG A 40 11.06 8.05 -16.17
N HIS A 41 10.98 6.72 -16.21
CA HIS A 41 12.08 5.85 -15.81
C HIS A 41 12.94 5.34 -16.96
N HIS A 42 12.76 5.87 -18.18
CA HIS A 42 13.63 5.58 -19.30
C HIS A 42 13.78 6.81 -20.21
N ILE A 43 14.96 6.97 -20.82
CA ILE A 43 15.32 8.18 -21.57
C ILE A 43 14.45 8.42 -22.82
N ASP A 44 13.96 7.36 -23.44
CA ASP A 44 13.05 7.43 -24.59
C ASP A 44 11.57 7.60 -24.18
N GLY A 45 11.26 7.68 -22.88
CA GLY A 45 9.91 7.81 -22.36
C GLY A 45 9.00 6.60 -22.61
N GLN A 46 9.50 5.48 -23.15
CA GLN A 46 8.66 4.32 -23.48
C GLN A 46 8.57 3.32 -22.34
N PHE A 47 7.33 2.99 -21.96
CA PHE A 47 7.05 1.92 -21.02
C PHE A 47 7.28 0.55 -21.65
N SER A 48 7.98 -0.32 -20.94
CA SER A 48 8.02 -1.75 -21.23
C SER A 48 8.05 -2.53 -19.93
N VAL A 49 7.26 -3.60 -19.87
CA VAL A 49 7.23 -4.54 -18.74
C VAL A 49 8.64 -5.06 -18.45
N ASN A 50 9.43 -5.37 -19.47
CA ASN A 50 10.82 -5.84 -19.31
C ASN A 50 11.71 -4.79 -18.62
N ARG A 51 11.65 -3.54 -19.07
CA ARG A 51 12.43 -2.44 -18.47
C ARG A 51 12.01 -2.17 -17.04
N MET A 52 10.71 -2.20 -16.77
CA MET A 52 10.15 -2.06 -15.42
C MET A 52 10.65 -3.17 -14.49
N TYR A 53 10.54 -4.44 -14.91
CA TYR A 53 11.05 -5.57 -14.13
C TYR A 53 12.55 -5.49 -13.88
N LYS A 54 13.37 -5.16 -14.90
CA LYS A 54 14.82 -4.99 -14.72
C LYS A 54 15.16 -3.92 -13.69
N ARG A 55 14.47 -2.77 -13.76
CA ARG A 55 14.61 -1.69 -12.78
C ARG A 55 14.20 -2.17 -11.39
N ASP A 56 13.03 -2.79 -11.25
CA ASP A 56 12.49 -3.16 -9.94
C ASP A 56 13.26 -4.30 -9.29
N LEU A 57 13.75 -5.26 -10.06
CA LEU A 57 14.63 -6.30 -9.54
C LEU A 57 15.99 -5.75 -9.09
N ALA A 58 16.49 -4.68 -9.74
CA ALA A 58 17.72 -4.01 -9.33
C ALA A 58 17.53 -3.12 -8.08
N THR A 59 16.35 -2.52 -7.92
CA THR A 59 16.06 -1.57 -6.83
C THR A 59 15.49 -2.27 -5.59
N ILE A 60 14.66 -3.28 -5.80
CA ILE A 60 14.18 -4.19 -4.77
C ILE A 60 15.23 -5.28 -4.69
N ALA A 61 16.35 -5.00 -4.03
CA ALA A 61 17.21 -6.05 -3.52
C ALA A 61 16.28 -7.00 -2.76
N GLY A 62 15.98 -8.16 -3.38
CA GLY A 62 14.95 -9.05 -2.89
C GLY A 62 15.26 -9.34 -1.45
N LYS A 63 14.51 -8.71 -0.54
CA LYS A 63 14.71 -8.88 0.90
C LYS A 63 14.51 -10.36 1.09
N LYS A 64 15.61 -11.11 1.29
CA LYS A 64 15.55 -12.56 1.44
C LYS A 64 14.68 -12.80 2.66
N SER A 65 13.40 -12.99 2.43
CA SER A 65 12.47 -13.43 3.45
C SER A 65 12.93 -14.85 3.73
N GLY A 66 13.83 -15.01 4.70
CA GLY A 66 14.35 -16.32 5.09
C GLY A 66 13.21 -17.30 5.35
N SER A 67 12.10 -16.79 5.87
CA SER A 67 10.85 -17.51 6.09
C SER A 67 10.18 -17.99 4.80
N TRP A 68 10.18 -17.23 3.69
CA TRP A 68 9.48 -17.63 2.46
C TRP A 68 10.09 -18.87 1.79
N SER A 69 11.42 -19.00 1.79
CA SER A 69 12.07 -20.17 1.19
C SER A 69 11.63 -21.47 1.88
N ALA A 70 11.58 -21.45 3.22
CA ALA A 70 11.10 -22.58 4.01
C ALA A 70 9.60 -22.85 3.78
N ILE A 71 8.76 -21.81 3.78
CA ILE A 71 7.31 -21.94 3.54
C ILE A 71 7.04 -22.53 2.15
N ARG A 72 7.73 -22.05 1.10
CA ARG A 72 7.57 -22.53 -0.27
C ARG A 72 7.90 -24.01 -0.40
N LYS A 73 8.96 -24.48 0.27
CA LYS A 73 9.43 -25.88 0.25
C LYS A 73 8.59 -26.84 1.10
N SER A 74 7.74 -26.34 1.99
CA SER A 74 6.87 -27.21 2.82
C SER A 74 5.92 -28.07 1.98
N VAL A 75 5.42 -29.17 2.55
CA VAL A 75 4.42 -30.04 1.90
C VAL A 75 3.00 -29.45 1.94
N ALA A 76 2.82 -28.35 2.69
CA ALA A 76 1.50 -27.75 2.91
C ALA A 76 0.82 -27.31 1.58
N PRO A 77 -0.52 -27.34 1.52
CA PRO A 77 -1.25 -26.81 0.37
C PRO A 77 -0.93 -25.32 0.11
N THR A 78 -1.04 -24.90 -1.15
CA THR A 78 -0.73 -23.52 -1.58
C THR A 78 -1.42 -22.46 -0.72
N LYS A 79 -2.70 -22.65 -0.40
CA LYS A 79 -3.47 -21.71 0.43
C LYS A 79 -2.86 -21.54 1.82
N VAL A 80 -2.39 -22.63 2.43
CA VAL A 80 -1.70 -22.60 3.74
C VAL A 80 -0.37 -21.88 3.61
N LYS A 81 0.43 -22.18 2.58
CA LYS A 81 1.71 -21.49 2.32
C LYS A 81 1.54 -19.97 2.17
N CYS A 82 0.58 -19.53 1.36
CA CYS A 82 0.27 -18.13 1.18
C CYS A 82 -0.14 -17.48 2.51
N PHE A 83 -1.00 -18.14 3.28
CA PHE A 83 -1.43 -17.64 4.58
C PHE A 83 -0.27 -17.54 5.58
N THR A 84 0.54 -18.58 5.72
CA THR A 84 1.73 -18.58 6.60
C THR A 84 2.71 -17.47 6.21
N TRP A 85 2.90 -17.23 4.91
CA TRP A 85 3.72 -16.11 4.45
C TRP A 85 3.16 -14.76 4.89
N LEU A 86 1.85 -14.55 4.81
CA LEU A 86 1.20 -13.34 5.33
C LEU A 86 1.37 -13.20 6.85
N VAL A 87 1.26 -14.30 7.61
CA VAL A 87 1.47 -14.30 9.06
C VAL A 87 2.91 -13.92 9.41
N THR A 88 3.90 -14.57 8.79
CA THR A 88 5.33 -14.27 9.04
C THR A 88 5.72 -12.85 8.62
N GLY A 89 5.09 -12.30 7.58
CA GLY A 89 5.25 -10.91 7.15
C GLY A 89 4.45 -9.90 7.98
N ARG A 90 3.72 -10.33 9.02
CA ARG A 90 2.76 -9.51 9.78
C ARG A 90 1.82 -8.74 8.85
N ALA A 91 1.35 -9.37 7.78
CA ALA A 91 0.59 -8.75 6.70
C ALA A 91 -0.88 -9.18 6.65
N CYS A 92 -1.35 -10.05 7.56
CA CYS A 92 -2.78 -10.35 7.67
C CYS A 92 -3.57 -9.10 8.04
N LEU A 93 -4.83 -9.08 7.62
CA LEU A 93 -5.78 -8.00 7.88
C LEU A 93 -6.26 -8.09 9.33
N THR A 94 -5.55 -7.45 10.24
CA THR A 94 -5.93 -7.28 11.65
C THR A 94 -6.30 -5.83 11.94
N HIS A 95 -7.10 -5.58 12.98
CA HIS A 95 -7.53 -4.21 13.32
C HIS A 95 -6.36 -3.20 13.48
N ASP A 96 -5.20 -3.62 13.97
CA ASP A 96 -4.00 -2.74 14.03
C ASP A 96 -3.57 -2.22 12.65
N LYS A 97 -3.77 -3.00 11.58
CA LYS A 97 -3.48 -2.58 10.20
C LYS A 97 -4.49 -1.59 9.67
N PHE A 98 -5.76 -1.71 10.06
CA PHE A 98 -6.79 -0.72 9.73
C PHE A 98 -6.52 0.61 10.44
N GLN A 99 -6.16 0.57 11.72
CA GLN A 99 -5.80 1.76 12.49
C GLN A 99 -4.61 2.49 11.89
N LYS A 100 -3.56 1.77 11.45
CA LYS A 100 -2.40 2.36 10.74
C LYS A 100 -2.77 3.04 9.41
N ARG A 101 -3.92 2.73 8.83
CA ARG A 101 -4.45 3.38 7.62
C ARG A 101 -5.44 4.52 7.93
N GLY A 102 -5.47 4.99 9.18
CA GLY A 102 -6.32 6.11 9.61
C GLY A 102 -7.79 5.74 9.84
N ARG A 103 -8.13 4.46 9.97
CA ARG A 103 -9.50 4.04 10.33
C ARG A 103 -9.66 4.01 11.84
N ILE A 104 -10.72 4.65 12.35
CA ILE A 104 -11.08 4.60 13.77
C ILE A 104 -11.89 3.33 14.00
N ILE A 105 -11.27 2.31 14.58
CA ILE A 105 -11.88 1.03 14.97
C ILE A 105 -11.48 0.72 16.41
N ALA A 106 -12.44 0.26 17.22
CA ALA A 106 -12.15 -0.33 18.52
C ALA A 106 -11.46 -1.69 18.32
N SER A 107 -10.14 -1.71 18.43
CA SER A 107 -9.36 -2.94 18.26
C SER A 107 -9.49 -3.83 19.48
N ARG A 108 -10.01 -5.05 19.29
CA ARG A 108 -10.06 -6.11 20.30
C ARG A 108 -9.99 -7.45 19.59
N CYS A 109 -9.18 -8.37 20.10
CA CYS A 109 -9.01 -9.68 19.50
C CYS A 109 -10.34 -10.42 19.46
N TYR A 110 -10.75 -10.85 18.27
CA TYR A 110 -12.00 -11.57 18.07
C TYR A 110 -12.11 -12.87 18.90
N LEU A 111 -10.98 -13.56 19.10
CA LEU A 111 -10.93 -14.86 19.77
C LEU A 111 -11.02 -14.74 21.30
N CYS A 112 -10.06 -14.05 21.94
CA CYS A 112 -10.02 -13.98 23.41
C CYS A 112 -10.87 -12.84 23.97
N LYS A 113 -11.18 -11.83 23.16
CA LYS A 113 -11.82 -10.58 23.60
C LYS A 113 -11.12 -9.94 24.80
N GLU A 114 -9.80 -10.05 24.95
CA GLU A 114 -9.10 -9.53 26.13
C GLU A 114 -7.93 -8.60 25.79
N ALA A 115 -7.32 -8.76 24.62
CA ALA A 115 -6.21 -7.94 24.17
C ALA A 115 -6.50 -7.29 22.82
N LEU A 116 -5.64 -6.37 22.39
CA LEU A 116 -5.69 -5.77 21.06
C LEU A 116 -5.53 -6.84 19.96
N GLU A 117 -6.28 -6.68 18.87
CA GLU A 117 -6.13 -7.57 17.72
C GLU A 117 -4.89 -7.20 16.92
N THR A 118 -3.86 -8.03 17.04
CA THR A 118 -2.63 -7.95 16.25
C THR A 118 -2.33 -9.32 15.67
N ASN A 119 -1.55 -9.35 14.59
CA ASN A 119 -1.13 -10.61 13.96
C ASN A 119 -0.45 -11.56 14.96
N ASN A 120 0.54 -11.06 15.71
CA ASN A 120 1.25 -11.87 16.72
C ASN A 120 0.30 -12.37 17.82
N HIS A 121 -0.57 -11.50 18.34
CA HIS A 121 -1.51 -11.94 19.38
C HIS A 121 -2.44 -13.02 18.84
N MET A 122 -3.11 -12.77 17.71
CA MET A 122 -4.10 -13.69 17.16
C MET A 122 -3.52 -15.08 16.86
N PHE A 123 -2.29 -15.18 16.37
CA PHE A 123 -1.70 -16.45 15.95
C PHE A 123 -0.75 -17.11 16.96
N LEU A 124 -0.21 -16.37 17.94
CA LEU A 124 0.82 -16.89 18.87
C LEU A 124 0.46 -16.72 20.35
N HIS A 125 -0.10 -15.58 20.73
CA HIS A 125 -0.26 -15.21 22.15
C HIS A 125 -1.70 -15.20 22.65
N CYS A 126 -2.68 -15.45 21.77
CA CYS A 126 -4.08 -15.51 22.13
C CYS A 126 -4.33 -16.83 22.88
N LYS A 127 -4.94 -16.75 24.07
CA LYS A 127 -5.26 -17.93 24.89
C LYS A 127 -5.98 -19.04 24.13
N VAL A 128 -6.91 -18.68 23.25
CA VAL A 128 -7.67 -19.63 22.41
C VAL A 128 -6.72 -20.32 21.45
N THR A 129 -5.89 -19.55 20.76
CA THR A 129 -4.90 -20.08 19.81
C THR A 129 -3.83 -20.92 20.51
N THR A 130 -3.38 -20.53 21.70
CA THR A 130 -2.44 -21.32 22.50
C THR A 130 -3.04 -22.68 22.88
N GLN A 131 -4.32 -22.74 23.25
CA GLN A 131 -5.00 -24.02 23.49
C GLN A 131 -5.05 -24.89 22.23
N VAL A 132 -5.35 -24.30 21.07
CA VAL A 132 -5.32 -25.02 19.79
C VAL A 132 -3.93 -25.57 19.50
N TRP A 133 -2.87 -24.78 19.69
CA TRP A 133 -1.50 -25.25 19.53
C TRP A 133 -1.16 -26.40 20.47
N ALA A 134 -1.60 -26.32 21.72
CA ALA A 134 -1.38 -27.37 22.71
C ALA A 134 -1.96 -28.72 22.27
N LEU A 135 -3.10 -28.71 21.57
CA LEU A 135 -3.67 -29.95 21.00
C LEU A 135 -2.72 -30.63 20.02
N PHE A 136 -1.98 -29.87 19.21
CA PHE A 136 -1.06 -30.44 18.23
C PHE A 136 0.33 -30.72 18.79
N THR A 137 0.81 -29.93 19.77
CA THR A 137 2.13 -30.11 20.36
C THR A 137 2.15 -31.21 21.43
N ASN A 138 1.01 -31.49 22.08
CA ASN A 138 0.89 -32.58 23.07
C ASN A 138 0.55 -33.93 22.44
N LEU A 139 0.38 -34.00 21.11
CA LEU A 139 0.17 -35.23 20.34
C LEU A 139 1.49 -35.79 19.76
N GLY A 140 2.64 -35.28 20.22
CA GLY A 140 3.98 -35.72 19.84
C GLY A 140 4.66 -36.52 20.92
#